data_AF-A0A9E5YGA2-F1
#
_entry.id   AF-A0A9E5YGA2-F1
#
_cell.length_a   1.000
_cell.length_b   1.000
_cell.length_c   1.000
_cell.angle_alpha   90.00
_cell.angle_beta   90.00
_cell.angle_gamma   90.00
#
_symmetry.space_group_name_H-M   'P 1'
#
loop_
_entity.id
_entity.type
_entity.pdbx_description
1 polymer ?
#
loop_
_entity_poly.entity_id
_entity_poly.type
_entity_poly.pdbx_seq_one_letter_code
_entity_poly.pdbx_strand_id
1 'polypeptide(L)'
;MKVIILTAGEGTRTKKLFPGTPKALIPINERPALEYLIDQYKGFDIFINVRANEAKSFKYLKLPLLVEETPLGNAGAVKYFSKELGDKFIATHTDILSDLDPKRLAASHKGCATMAVKDLSKPKNFGVITHEGGLVTGFTRRRLINCGIYSFSKEVIEYIGKGFQDFDKDLFPRLISAKKLYIYEHEGAWEDIGTQDYWKKTR
;
A
#
# COMPACT_ATOMS: atom_id res chain seq x y z
N MET A 1 9.57 -1.49 14.44
CA MET A 1 9.35 -0.68 13.20
C MET A 1 7.86 -0.54 13.01
N LYS A 2 7.40 0.52 12.35
CA LYS A 2 5.97 0.83 12.24
C LYS A 2 5.47 0.55 10.82
N VAL A 3 4.22 0.13 10.72
CA VAL A 3 3.56 -0.10 9.43
C VAL A 3 2.15 0.48 9.44
N ILE A 4 1.76 1.09 8.35
CA ILE A 4 0.37 1.45 8.07
C ILE A 4 -0.19 0.51 7.00
N ILE A 5 -1.28 -0.18 7.32
CA ILE A 5 -2.06 -0.98 6.39
C ILE A 5 -3.24 -0.13 5.92
N LEU A 6 -3.24 0.20 4.63
CA LEU A 6 -4.19 1.10 4.00
C LEU A 6 -5.44 0.33 3.57
N THR A 7 -6.55 0.47 4.30
CA THR A 7 -7.77 -0.32 4.04
C THR A 7 -8.97 0.50 3.55
N ALA A 8 -9.00 1.82 3.78
CA ALA A 8 -10.15 2.69 3.48
C ALA A 8 -10.40 2.99 1.97
N GLY A 9 -9.84 2.20 1.06
CA GLY A 9 -10.09 2.32 -0.38
C GLY A 9 -11.54 1.98 -0.74
N GLU A 10 -12.05 2.53 -1.86
CA GLU A 10 -13.46 2.32 -2.24
C GLU A 10 -13.81 0.88 -2.61
N GLY A 11 -12.82 0.04 -2.95
CA GLY A 11 -13.03 -1.35 -3.32
C GLY A 11 -13.94 -1.54 -4.54
N THR A 12 -14.02 -0.57 -5.45
CA THR A 12 -14.97 -0.59 -6.58
C THR A 12 -14.90 -1.86 -7.42
N ARG A 13 -13.70 -2.40 -7.64
CA ARG A 13 -13.49 -3.67 -8.36
C ARG A 13 -13.94 -4.88 -7.55
N THR A 14 -13.60 -4.94 -6.26
CA THR A 14 -13.90 -6.08 -5.38
C THR A 14 -15.37 -6.13 -4.97
N LYS A 15 -16.04 -4.98 -4.83
CA LYS A 15 -17.48 -4.90 -4.51
C LYS A 15 -18.37 -5.63 -5.51
N LYS A 16 -17.91 -5.79 -6.77
CA LYS A 16 -18.63 -6.60 -7.78
C LYS A 16 -18.59 -8.10 -7.47
N LEU A 17 -17.52 -8.57 -6.84
CA LEU A 17 -17.32 -9.98 -6.49
C LEU A 17 -17.78 -10.29 -5.06
N PHE A 18 -17.60 -9.33 -4.15
CA PHE A 18 -17.88 -9.45 -2.72
C PHE A 18 -18.72 -8.25 -2.24
N PRO A 19 -20.00 -8.15 -2.63
CA PRO A 19 -20.87 -7.05 -2.22
C PRO A 19 -21.01 -7.02 -0.69
N GLY A 20 -20.93 -5.82 -0.10
CA GLY A 20 -21.10 -5.61 1.34
C GLY A 20 -19.91 -6.05 2.22
N THR A 21 -18.86 -6.65 1.64
CA THR A 21 -17.67 -7.08 2.39
C THR A 21 -16.57 -6.03 2.24
N PRO A 22 -16.05 -5.45 3.35
CA PRO A 22 -14.88 -4.58 3.29
C PRO A 22 -13.71 -5.30 2.63
N LYS A 23 -12.93 -4.59 1.81
CA LYS A 23 -11.87 -5.22 1.00
C LYS A 23 -10.84 -5.99 1.84
N ALA A 24 -10.49 -5.42 2.99
CA ALA A 24 -9.58 -6.01 3.97
C ALA A 24 -10.12 -7.32 4.59
N LEU A 25 -11.43 -7.55 4.54
CA LEU A 25 -12.10 -8.71 5.14
C LEU A 25 -12.54 -9.75 4.10
N ILE A 26 -12.17 -9.57 2.83
CA ILE A 26 -12.44 -10.59 1.81
C ILE A 26 -11.69 -11.87 2.18
N PRO A 27 -12.37 -13.03 2.23
CA PRO A 27 -11.74 -14.27 2.66
C PRO A 27 -10.89 -14.88 1.54
N ILE A 28 -9.64 -15.21 1.86
CA ILE A 28 -8.71 -15.99 1.04
C ILE A 28 -8.45 -17.28 1.79
N ASN A 29 -8.86 -18.42 1.22
CA ASN A 29 -8.82 -19.72 1.89
C ASN A 29 -9.44 -19.64 3.30
N GLU A 30 -10.67 -19.13 3.39
CA GLU A 30 -11.46 -18.98 4.63
C GLU A 30 -10.91 -17.96 5.65
N ARG A 31 -9.78 -17.31 5.35
CA ARG A 31 -9.14 -16.34 6.24
C ARG A 31 -9.20 -14.91 5.67
N PRO A 32 -9.55 -13.87 6.45
CA PRO A 32 -9.57 -12.48 5.98
C PRO A 32 -8.21 -12.01 5.43
N ALA A 33 -8.22 -11.29 4.31
CA ALA A 33 -7.01 -10.73 3.68
C ALA A 33 -6.11 -9.95 4.65
N LEU A 34 -6.72 -9.14 5.52
CA LEU A 34 -6.01 -8.35 6.52
C LEU A 34 -5.19 -9.19 7.49
N GLU A 35 -5.63 -10.40 7.83
CA GLU A 35 -4.90 -11.24 8.77
C GLU A 35 -3.59 -11.76 8.20
N TYR A 36 -3.53 -12.02 6.88
CA TYR A 36 -2.26 -12.36 6.22
C TYR A 36 -1.25 -11.21 6.33
N LEU A 37 -1.71 -9.97 6.20
CA LEU A 37 -0.86 -8.79 6.40
C LEU A 37 -0.45 -8.64 7.87
N ILE A 38 -1.35 -8.84 8.83
CA ILE A 38 -1.00 -8.79 10.25
C ILE A 38 0.11 -9.81 10.58
N ASP A 39 0.05 -11.02 10.00
CA ASP A 39 1.11 -12.01 10.16
C ASP A 39 2.41 -11.59 9.48
N GLN A 40 2.36 -11.09 8.24
CA GLN A 40 3.54 -10.62 7.50
C GLN A 40 4.28 -9.51 8.26
N TYR A 41 3.55 -8.66 8.96
CA TYR A 41 4.08 -7.56 9.77
C TYR A 41 4.12 -7.88 11.27
N LYS A 42 4.13 -9.16 11.66
CA LYS A 42 4.29 -9.56 13.06
C LYS A 42 5.58 -8.99 13.64
N GLY A 43 5.47 -8.32 14.80
CA GLY A 43 6.59 -7.60 15.44
C GLY A 43 6.76 -6.14 14.99
N PHE A 44 5.84 -5.62 14.16
CA PHE A 44 5.70 -4.21 13.87
C PHE A 44 4.58 -3.59 14.69
N ASP A 45 4.65 -2.28 14.92
CA ASP A 45 3.50 -1.51 15.41
C ASP A 45 2.59 -1.23 14.22
N ILE A 46 1.41 -1.85 14.21
CA ILE A 46 0.47 -1.82 13.08
C ILE A 46 -0.57 -0.71 13.28
N PHE A 47 -0.70 0.15 12.29
CA PHE A 47 -1.73 1.18 12.18
C PHE A 47 -2.64 0.87 10.99
N ILE A 48 -3.94 1.06 11.15
CA ILE A 48 -4.92 0.72 10.12
C ILE A 48 -5.91 1.88 9.99
N ASN A 49 -6.23 2.30 8.77
CA ASN A 49 -7.34 3.21 8.51
C ASN A 49 -8.52 2.45 7.91
N VAL A 50 -9.74 2.73 8.36
CA VAL A 50 -11.00 2.11 7.89
C VAL A 50 -12.03 3.20 7.62
N ARG A 51 -13.02 2.97 6.75
CA ARG A 51 -14.14 3.91 6.60
C ARG A 51 -15.12 3.81 7.76
N ALA A 52 -15.74 4.91 8.14
CA ALA A 52 -16.74 4.96 9.21
C ALA A 52 -17.88 3.94 9.03
N ASN A 53 -18.37 3.78 7.80
CA ASN A 53 -19.43 2.82 7.48
C ASN A 53 -18.98 1.34 7.56
N GLU A 54 -17.67 1.07 7.57
CA GLU A 54 -17.11 -0.28 7.67
C GLU A 54 -16.51 -0.57 9.06
N ALA A 55 -16.32 0.45 9.90
CA ALA A 55 -15.61 0.36 11.18
C ALA A 55 -16.15 -0.73 12.12
N LYS A 56 -17.46 -0.99 12.11
CA LYS A 56 -18.07 -2.06 12.91
C LYS A 56 -17.50 -3.44 12.59
N SER A 57 -17.15 -3.70 11.33
CA SER A 57 -16.61 -4.98 10.87
C SER A 57 -15.19 -5.25 11.38
N PHE A 58 -14.48 -4.23 11.85
CA PHE A 58 -13.11 -4.33 12.34
C PHE A 58 -13.01 -4.37 13.88
N LYS A 59 -14.14 -4.37 14.60
CA LYS A 59 -14.16 -4.37 16.09
C LYS A 59 -13.46 -5.56 16.75
N TYR A 60 -13.28 -6.66 16.02
CA TYR A 60 -12.55 -7.83 16.51
C TYR A 60 -11.03 -7.59 16.57
N LEU A 61 -10.52 -6.60 15.83
CA LEU A 61 -9.12 -6.22 15.87
C LEU A 61 -8.82 -5.45 17.15
N LYS A 62 -7.80 -5.90 17.88
CA LYS A 62 -7.25 -5.22 19.05
C LYS A 62 -6.03 -4.37 18.67
N LEU A 63 -6.18 -3.55 17.62
CA LEU A 63 -5.12 -2.71 17.05
C LEU A 63 -5.57 -1.25 16.95
N PRO A 64 -4.63 -0.27 16.89
CA PRO A 64 -4.95 1.11 16.59
C PRO A 64 -5.67 1.26 15.25
N LEU A 65 -6.91 1.78 15.28
CA LEU A 65 -7.72 2.05 14.10
C LEU A 65 -7.98 3.55 13.97
N LEU A 66 -7.69 4.11 12.79
CA LEU A 66 -8.26 5.37 12.33
C LEU A 66 -9.58 5.11 11.63
N VAL A 67 -10.65 5.68 12.14
CA VAL A 67 -11.96 5.70 11.47
C VAL A 67 -12.07 6.96 10.63
N GLU A 68 -12.11 6.82 9.31
CA GLU A 68 -12.28 7.91 8.35
C GLU A 68 -13.76 8.22 8.16
N GLU A 69 -14.21 9.32 8.78
CA GLU A 69 -15.53 9.92 8.52
C GLU A 69 -15.60 10.49 7.10
N THR A 70 -14.53 11.16 6.67
CA THR A 70 -14.31 11.60 5.30
C THR A 70 -13.05 10.95 4.74
N PRO A 71 -13.06 10.50 3.48
CA PRO A 71 -11.89 9.88 2.87
C PRO A 71 -10.68 10.81 2.93
N LEU A 72 -9.55 10.32 3.44
CA LEU A 72 -8.28 11.05 3.47
C LEU A 72 -7.39 10.74 2.26
N GLY A 73 -7.68 9.65 1.56
CA GLY A 73 -6.74 9.07 0.58
C GLY A 73 -5.56 8.39 1.27
N ASN A 74 -4.81 7.58 0.53
CA ASN A 74 -3.70 6.79 1.08
C ASN A 74 -2.58 7.69 1.66
N ALA A 75 -2.22 8.79 1.00
CA ALA A 75 -1.24 9.74 1.50
C ALA A 75 -1.80 10.55 2.69
N GLY A 76 -3.09 10.92 2.65
CA GLY A 76 -3.71 11.61 3.78
C GLY A 76 -3.73 10.76 5.06
N ALA A 77 -3.98 9.45 4.95
CA ALA A 77 -3.90 8.54 6.09
C ALA A 77 -2.47 8.44 6.66
N VAL A 78 -1.44 8.39 5.80
CA VAL A 78 -0.03 8.48 6.25
C VAL A 78 0.23 9.79 7.01
N LYS A 79 -0.28 10.92 6.49
CA LYS A 79 -0.14 12.22 7.16
C LYS A 79 -0.88 12.29 8.49
N TYR A 80 -2.04 11.67 8.60
CA TYR A 80 -2.78 11.58 9.86
C TYR A 80 -1.93 10.94 10.97
N PHE A 81 -1.29 9.81 10.68
CA PHE A 81 -0.44 9.09 11.63
C PHE A 81 1.01 9.63 11.72
N SER A 82 1.28 10.84 11.22
CA SER A 82 2.64 11.37 11.10
C SER A 82 3.39 11.50 12.44
N LYS A 83 2.68 11.68 13.55
CA LYS A 83 3.28 11.77 14.89
C LYS A 83 3.64 10.38 15.43
N GLU A 84 2.87 9.38 15.05
CA GLU A 84 2.98 8.00 15.52
C GLU A 84 3.97 7.19 14.69
N LEU A 85 4.12 7.43 13.39
CA LEU A 85 4.92 6.57 12.49
C LEU A 85 6.44 6.63 12.68
N GLY A 86 6.97 7.63 13.40
CA GLY A 86 8.40 7.77 13.66
C GLY A 86 9.22 8.13 12.41
N ASP A 87 10.54 7.88 12.46
CA ASP A 87 11.47 8.37 11.42
C ASP A 87 11.49 7.53 10.14
N LYS A 88 11.22 6.22 10.26
CA LYS A 88 11.09 5.28 9.14
C LYS A 88 9.93 4.33 9.38
N PHE A 89 9.11 4.12 8.36
CA PHE A 89 7.93 3.26 8.46
C PHE A 89 7.60 2.64 7.09
N ILE A 90 6.76 1.62 7.12
CA ILE A 90 6.23 0.96 5.93
C ILE A 90 4.78 1.37 5.71
N ALA A 91 4.36 1.50 4.47
CA ALA A 91 2.95 1.54 4.08
C ALA A 91 2.65 0.40 3.12
N THR A 92 1.48 -0.23 3.25
CA THR A 92 1.03 -1.27 2.33
C THR A 92 -0.47 -1.19 2.08
N HIS A 93 -0.91 -1.49 0.87
CA HIS A 93 -2.34 -1.62 0.59
C HIS A 93 -2.87 -2.99 1.04
N THR A 94 -4.10 -2.99 1.57
CA THR A 94 -4.71 -4.20 2.15
C THR A 94 -4.98 -5.34 1.16
N ASP A 95 -4.92 -5.06 -0.13
CA ASP A 95 -5.24 -5.97 -1.22
C ASP A 95 -4.02 -6.64 -1.85
N ILE A 96 -2.86 -6.44 -1.24
CA ILE A 96 -1.60 -7.02 -1.69
C ILE A 96 -1.32 -8.28 -0.87
N LEU A 97 -1.13 -9.40 -1.56
CA LEU A 97 -0.52 -10.60 -1.00
C LEU A 97 0.89 -10.73 -1.60
N SER A 98 1.91 -10.87 -0.75
CA SER A 98 3.28 -11.02 -1.22
C SER A 98 4.15 -11.74 -0.20
N ASP A 99 5.19 -12.42 -0.69
CA ASP A 99 6.28 -12.96 0.13
C ASP A 99 7.43 -11.95 0.35
N LEU A 100 7.25 -10.69 -0.06
CA LEU A 100 8.22 -9.62 0.17
C LEU A 100 8.53 -9.50 1.66
N ASP A 101 9.82 -9.58 2.01
CA ASP A 101 10.32 -9.37 3.37
C ASP A 101 10.34 -7.87 3.70
N PRO A 102 9.49 -7.39 4.63
CA PRO A 102 9.41 -5.98 4.98
C PRO A 102 10.72 -5.40 5.50
N LYS A 103 11.55 -6.22 6.17
CA LYS A 103 12.84 -5.79 6.71
C LYS A 103 13.86 -5.58 5.60
N ARG A 104 13.84 -6.41 4.54
CA ARG A 104 14.71 -6.21 3.37
C ARG A 104 14.34 -4.95 2.61
N LEU A 105 13.04 -4.69 2.41
CA LEU A 105 12.59 -3.43 1.83
C LEU A 105 13.06 -2.23 2.67
N ALA A 106 12.84 -2.26 3.98
CA ALA A 106 13.29 -1.20 4.88
C ALA A 106 14.83 -1.01 4.89
N ALA A 107 15.61 -2.09 4.79
CA ALA A 107 17.07 -2.03 4.71
C ALA A 107 17.56 -1.43 3.38
N SER A 108 16.84 -1.68 2.29
CA SER A 108 17.13 -1.13 0.95
C SER A 108 16.72 0.34 0.78
N HIS A 109 16.00 0.90 1.76
CA HIS A 109 15.35 2.21 1.66
C HIS A 109 16.32 3.35 1.36
N LYS A 110 16.00 4.14 0.33
CA LYS A 110 16.74 5.33 -0.10
C LYS A 110 15.81 6.54 -0.25
N GLY A 111 16.40 7.73 -0.10
CA GLY A 111 15.70 9.00 -0.25
C GLY A 111 14.55 9.16 0.74
N CYS A 112 13.40 9.62 0.22
CA CYS A 112 12.21 9.87 0.99
C CYS A 112 11.22 8.70 0.92
N ALA A 113 11.16 8.03 -0.23
CA ALA A 113 10.29 6.88 -0.48
C ALA A 113 11.03 5.82 -1.29
N THR A 114 10.84 4.56 -0.95
CA THR A 114 11.25 3.41 -1.76
C THR A 114 10.02 2.54 -2.04
N MET A 115 9.68 2.40 -3.31
CA MET A 115 8.52 1.64 -3.79
C MET A 115 8.94 0.23 -4.20
N ALA A 116 8.29 -0.78 -3.63
CA ALA A 116 8.46 -2.14 -4.13
C ALA A 116 7.84 -2.26 -5.52
N VAL A 117 8.58 -2.88 -6.45
CA VAL A 117 8.14 -3.10 -7.83
C VAL A 117 8.42 -4.52 -8.28
N LYS A 118 7.65 -4.99 -9.25
CA LYS A 118 7.84 -6.32 -9.84
C LYS A 118 7.78 -6.28 -11.35
N ASP A 119 8.65 -7.02 -12.03
CA ASP A 119 8.55 -7.26 -13.47
C ASP A 119 7.50 -8.34 -13.74
N LEU A 120 6.41 -7.97 -14.41
CA LEU A 120 5.39 -8.90 -14.89
C LEU A 120 5.45 -8.89 -16.41
N SER A 121 6.34 -9.68 -16.99
CA SER A 121 6.50 -9.81 -18.44
C SER A 121 5.26 -10.47 -19.10
N LYS A 122 4.18 -9.69 -19.24
CA LYS A 122 3.03 -9.70 -20.18
C LYS A 122 1.98 -8.68 -19.66
N PRO A 123 1.76 -7.53 -20.32
CA PRO A 123 1.10 -6.40 -19.68
C PRO A 123 -0.43 -6.50 -19.71
N LYS A 124 -1.07 -6.31 -18.55
CA LYS A 124 -2.43 -5.77 -18.46
C LYS A 124 -2.45 -4.63 -17.44
N ASN A 125 -2.52 -3.41 -17.96
CA ASN A 125 -3.04 -2.19 -17.33
C ASN A 125 -2.58 -1.83 -15.91
N PHE A 126 -1.28 -1.57 -15.68
CA PHE A 126 -0.83 -0.77 -14.54
C PHE A 126 0.34 0.14 -14.92
N GLY A 127 0.40 1.32 -14.30
CA GLY A 127 1.40 2.36 -14.53
C GLY A 127 2.81 1.89 -14.20
N VAL A 128 3.80 2.45 -14.90
CA VAL A 128 5.15 1.88 -15.00
C VAL A 128 6.14 2.91 -14.57
N ILE A 129 7.18 2.50 -13.86
CA ILE A 129 8.23 3.38 -13.35
C ILE A 129 9.39 3.42 -14.33
N THR A 130 9.77 4.60 -14.83
CA THR A 130 11.10 4.81 -15.43
C THR A 130 12.08 5.16 -14.33
N HIS A 131 13.28 4.57 -14.33
CA HIS A 131 14.27 4.84 -13.30
C HIS A 131 15.72 4.83 -13.84
N GLU A 132 16.59 5.57 -13.16
CA GLU A 132 18.05 5.60 -13.41
C GLU A 132 18.77 5.26 -12.10
N GLY A 133 19.54 4.17 -12.05
CA GLY A 133 20.20 3.72 -10.82
C GLY A 133 19.24 3.43 -9.64
N GLY A 134 17.96 3.18 -9.95
CA GLY A 134 16.88 2.94 -8.99
C GLY A 134 16.11 4.20 -8.57
N LEU A 135 16.53 5.39 -8.99
CA LEU A 135 15.77 6.64 -8.78
C LEU A 135 14.67 6.75 -9.84
N VAL A 136 13.43 6.97 -9.41
CA VAL A 136 12.28 7.15 -10.30
C VAL A 136 12.34 8.50 -11.00
N THR A 137 12.28 8.49 -12.32
CA THR A 137 12.29 9.68 -13.19
C THR A 137 10.93 10.00 -13.81
N GLY A 138 9.98 9.07 -13.74
CA GLY A 138 8.65 9.26 -14.31
C GLY A 138 7.81 7.99 -14.32
N PHE A 139 6.56 8.13 -14.77
CA PHE A 139 5.65 7.01 -14.93
C PHE A 139 5.33 6.77 -16.42
N THR A 140 6.11 5.95 -17.14
CA THR A 140 5.87 5.61 -18.56
C THR A 140 6.16 4.14 -18.87
N ARG A 141 5.33 3.46 -19.71
CA ARG A 141 5.42 2.11 -20.36
C ARG A 141 6.49 1.09 -19.87
N ARG A 142 6.37 -0.25 -19.91
CA ARG A 142 5.45 -1.35 -19.48
C ARG A 142 6.38 -2.51 -19.08
N ARG A 143 7.04 -2.40 -17.92
CA ARG A 143 7.90 -3.47 -17.38
C ARG A 143 7.64 -3.70 -15.89
N LEU A 144 7.87 -2.69 -15.08
CA LEU A 144 7.74 -2.77 -13.63
C LEU A 144 6.35 -2.29 -13.18
N ILE A 145 5.67 -3.09 -12.37
CA ILE A 145 4.42 -2.73 -11.68
C ILE A 145 4.69 -2.23 -10.27
N ASN A 146 3.90 -1.27 -9.79
CA ASN A 146 3.87 -0.87 -8.38
C ASN A 146 3.25 -2.00 -7.54
N CYS A 147 4.01 -2.56 -6.59
CA CYS A 147 3.55 -3.65 -5.75
C CYS A 147 2.62 -3.19 -4.61
N GLY A 148 2.41 -1.89 -4.42
CA GLY A 148 1.57 -1.38 -3.34
C GLY A 148 2.18 -1.54 -1.94
N ILE A 149 3.51 -1.65 -1.87
CA ILE A 149 4.29 -1.74 -0.62
C ILE A 149 5.41 -0.71 -0.72
N TYR A 150 5.57 0.12 0.32
CA TYR A 150 6.45 1.27 0.30
C TYR A 150 7.20 1.38 1.62
N SER A 151 8.48 1.73 1.58
CA SER A 151 9.23 2.23 2.73
C SER A 151 9.34 3.74 2.64
N PHE A 152 9.14 4.44 3.75
CA PHE A 152 9.15 5.90 3.82
C PHE A 152 10.07 6.40 4.95
N SER A 153 10.70 7.55 4.69
CA SER A 153 11.28 8.42 5.71
C SER A 153 10.22 9.43 6.17
N LYS A 154 10.29 9.89 7.42
CA LYS A 154 9.37 10.91 7.98
C LYS A 154 9.29 12.20 7.17
N GLU A 155 10.36 12.55 6.46
CA GLU A 155 10.40 13.66 5.50
C GLU A 155 9.26 13.59 4.46
N VAL A 156 8.71 12.40 4.17
CA VAL A 156 7.61 12.24 3.20
C VAL A 156 6.39 13.06 3.57
N ILE A 157 6.17 13.31 4.86
CA ILE A 157 5.04 14.06 5.37
C ILE A 157 5.04 15.51 4.85
N GLU A 158 6.21 16.08 4.59
CA GLU A 158 6.36 17.44 4.04
C GLU A 158 5.85 17.55 2.60
N TYR A 159 5.82 16.44 1.88
CA TYR A 159 5.34 16.35 0.50
C TYR A 159 3.84 16.07 0.40
N ILE A 160 3.16 15.80 1.52
CA ILE A 160 1.73 15.50 1.56
C ILE A 160 0.96 16.78 1.89
N GLY A 161 -0.03 17.13 1.06
CA GLY A 161 -0.88 18.32 1.22
C GLY A 161 -1.85 18.23 2.40
N LYS A 162 -2.82 19.15 2.49
CA LYS A 162 -3.93 19.05 3.46
C LYS A 162 -5.13 18.35 2.80
N GLY A 163 -5.96 17.69 3.61
CA GLY A 163 -7.17 17.01 3.13
C GLY A 163 -6.88 15.72 2.36
N PHE A 164 -7.76 15.39 1.41
CA PHE A 164 -7.62 14.18 0.59
C PHE A 164 -6.34 14.25 -0.24
N GLN A 165 -5.48 13.24 -0.10
CA GLN A 165 -4.22 13.14 -0.84
C GLN A 165 -3.97 11.68 -1.25
N ASP A 166 -3.57 11.49 -2.50
CA ASP A 166 -3.28 10.18 -3.09
C ASP A 166 -1.80 10.02 -3.47
N PHE A 167 -1.31 8.78 -3.39
CA PHE A 167 0.06 8.41 -3.70
C PHE A 167 0.39 8.68 -5.16
N ASP A 168 -0.43 8.17 -6.08
CA ASP A 168 -0.16 8.24 -7.52
C ASP A 168 -0.43 9.64 -8.07
N LYS A 169 -1.50 10.29 -7.60
CA LYS A 169 -1.94 11.60 -8.14
C LYS A 169 -1.24 12.80 -7.51
N ASP A 170 -0.88 12.73 -6.22
CA ASP A 170 -0.36 13.88 -5.48
C ASP A 170 1.08 13.68 -5.01
N LEU A 171 1.35 12.60 -4.25
CA LEU A 171 2.64 12.44 -3.56
C LEU A 171 3.78 12.09 -4.52
N PHE A 172 3.64 11.04 -5.31
CA PHE A 172 4.71 10.56 -6.18
C PHE A 172 5.15 11.59 -7.22
N PRO A 173 4.26 12.36 -7.89
CA PRO A 173 4.69 13.45 -8.75
C PRO A 173 5.63 14.44 -8.05
N ARG A 174 5.33 14.83 -6.81
CA ARG A 174 6.18 15.74 -6.03
C ARG A 174 7.52 15.10 -5.66
N LEU A 175 7.52 13.83 -5.27
CA LEU A 175 8.76 13.10 -4.92
C LEU A 175 9.65 12.87 -6.14
N ILE A 176 9.06 12.64 -7.33
CA ILE A 176 9.79 12.51 -8.59
C ILE A 176 10.43 13.85 -8.96
N SER A 177 9.68 14.95 -8.92
CA SER A 177 10.24 16.29 -9.15
C SER A 177 11.37 16.62 -8.18
N ALA A 178 11.29 16.15 -6.92
CA ALA A 178 12.32 16.32 -5.92
C ALA A 178 13.48 15.31 -5.99
N LYS A 179 13.42 14.31 -6.89
CA LYS A 179 14.39 13.20 -6.99
C LYS A 179 14.54 12.39 -5.69
N LYS A 180 13.41 12.08 -5.03
CA LYS A 180 13.38 11.39 -3.73
C LYS A 180 12.58 10.08 -3.68
N LEU A 181 12.12 9.60 -4.83
CA LEU A 181 11.42 8.32 -4.96
C LEU A 181 12.34 7.29 -5.61
N TYR A 182 12.58 6.17 -4.93
CA TYR A 182 13.39 5.06 -5.40
C TYR A 182 12.55 3.78 -5.57
N ILE A 183 13.09 2.78 -6.24
CA ILE A 183 12.50 1.45 -6.34
C ILE A 183 13.28 0.38 -5.56
N TYR A 184 12.55 -0.67 -5.19
CA TYR A 184 13.07 -1.95 -4.72
C TYR A 184 12.46 -3.06 -5.58
N GLU A 185 13.28 -3.79 -6.34
CA GLU A 185 12.79 -4.87 -7.20
C GLU A 185 12.52 -6.14 -6.39
N HIS A 186 11.30 -6.66 -6.49
CA HIS A 186 10.83 -7.87 -5.85
C HIS A 186 10.58 -8.99 -6.87
N GLU A 187 11.31 -10.08 -6.72
CA GLU A 187 11.23 -11.23 -7.64
C GLU A 187 10.29 -12.33 -7.15
N GLY A 188 9.90 -12.33 -5.87
CA GLY A 188 9.05 -13.36 -5.25
C GLY A 188 7.56 -13.27 -5.59
N ALA A 189 6.73 -14.06 -4.92
CA ALA A 189 5.28 -14.06 -5.10
C ALA A 189 4.64 -12.68 -4.81
N TRP A 190 3.71 -12.28 -5.67
CA TRP A 190 2.92 -11.07 -5.52
C TRP A 190 1.59 -11.21 -6.27
N GLU A 191 0.48 -10.88 -5.59
CA GLU A 191 -0.86 -10.89 -6.18
C GLU A 191 -1.69 -9.70 -5.63
N ASP A 192 -2.49 -9.07 -6.51
CA ASP A 192 -3.51 -8.06 -6.17
C ASP A 192 -4.88 -8.74 -6.16
N ILE A 193 -5.40 -9.01 -4.95
CA ILE A 193 -6.70 -9.66 -4.74
C ILE A 193 -7.87 -8.77 -5.16
N GLY A 194 -7.59 -7.50 -5.41
CA GLY A 194 -8.52 -6.53 -5.95
C GLY A 194 -8.80 -6.70 -7.44
N THR A 195 -8.10 -7.61 -8.13
CA THR A 195 -8.28 -7.89 -9.56
C THR A 195 -9.15 -9.11 -9.82
N GLN A 196 -9.87 -9.11 -10.94
CA GLN A 196 -10.60 -10.32 -11.38
C GLN A 196 -9.66 -11.46 -11.75
N ASP A 197 -8.45 -11.13 -12.23
CA ASP A 197 -7.49 -12.13 -12.69
C ASP A 197 -7.02 -13.01 -11.52
N TYR A 198 -6.85 -12.46 -10.31
CA TYR A 198 -6.59 -13.26 -9.11
C TYR A 198 -7.69 -14.31 -8.88
N TRP A 199 -8.96 -13.87 -8.81
CA TRP A 199 -10.09 -14.76 -8.49
C TRP A 199 -10.42 -15.79 -9.58
N LYS A 200 -9.93 -15.60 -10.81
CA LYS A 200 -10.05 -16.61 -11.88
C LYS A 200 -9.02 -17.73 -11.76
N LYS A 201 -7.85 -17.47 -11.17
CA LYS A 201 -6.78 -18.47 -10.99
C LYS A 201 -7.04 -19.37 -9.76
N THR A 202 -7.74 -18.85 -8.76
CA THR A 202 -7.94 -19.50 -7.45
C THR A 202 -9.29 -20.22 -7.33
N ARG A 203 -10.06 -20.31 -8.42
CA ARG A 203 -11.34 -21.03 -8.48
C ARG A 203 -11.18 -22.34 -9.24
#